data_AF-A0A397AY01-F1
#
_entry.id   AF-A0A397AY01-F1
#
_cell.length_a   1.000
_cell.length_b   1.000
_cell.length_c   1.000
_cell.angle_alpha   90.00
_cell.angle_beta   90.00
_cell.angle_gamma   90.00
#
_symmetry.space_group_name_H-M   'P 1'
#
loop_
_entity.id
_entity.type
_entity.pdbx_description
1 polymer ?
#
loop_
_entity_poly.entity_id
_entity_poly.type
_entity_poly.pdbx_seq_one_letter_code
_entity_poly.pdbx_strand_id
1 'polypeptide(L)'
;RFIEGTESFEADKGLRGGQGNTYYYMPFSTGSKNCIGMRFAMAELQVVVASLVARHSFRLSPDANVEPTFVGVTMRPKHLNMTVHLVD
;
A
#
# COMPACT_ATOMS: atom_id res chain seq x y z
N ARG A 1 6.37 10.80 -6.17
CA ARG A 1 7.16 10.17 -7.25
C ARG A 1 8.22 9.27 -6.64
N PHE A 2 8.99 9.77 -5.68
CA PHE A 2 9.92 8.99 -4.85
C PHE A 2 9.49 9.02 -3.38
N ILE A 3 10.02 8.11 -2.57
CA ILE A 3 9.75 8.03 -1.12
C ILE A 3 10.55 9.12 -0.40
N GLU A 4 9.91 9.85 0.52
CA GLU A 4 10.54 10.90 1.31
C GLU A 4 11.78 10.36 2.05
N GLY A 5 12.86 11.16 2.09
CA GLY A 5 14.13 10.78 2.70
C GLY A 5 15.04 9.90 1.83
N THR A 6 14.62 9.50 0.63
CA THR A 6 15.51 8.83 -0.33
C THR A 6 16.37 9.82 -1.11
N GLU A 7 17.55 9.39 -1.58
CA GLU A 7 18.43 10.20 -2.43
C GLU A 7 17.69 10.73 -3.67
N SER A 8 16.87 9.88 -4.31
CA SER A 8 16.05 10.27 -5.46
C SER A 8 15.00 11.32 -5.12
N PHE A 9 14.46 11.31 -3.90
CA PHE A 9 13.53 12.34 -3.44
C PHE A 9 14.22 13.69 -3.25
N GLU A 10 15.39 13.72 -2.62
CA GLU A 10 16.14 14.97 -2.41
C GLU A 10 16.62 15.58 -3.73
N ALA A 11 17.09 14.74 -4.67
CA ALA A 11 17.44 15.19 -6.01
C ALA A 11 16.23 15.80 -6.74
N ASP A 12 15.08 15.12 -6.73
CA ASP A 12 13.83 15.62 -7.33
C ASP A 12 13.32 16.90 -6.66
N LYS A 13 13.48 17.03 -5.34
CA LYS A 13 13.13 18.23 -4.57
C LYS A 13 14.04 19.42 -4.90
N GLY A 14 15.34 19.17 -5.08
CA GLY A 14 16.30 20.18 -5.54
C GLY A 14 15.94 20.73 -6.91
N LEU A 15 15.60 19.85 -7.86
CA LEU A 15 15.14 20.25 -9.21
C LEU A 15 13.85 21.08 -9.19
N ARG A 16 13.02 20.93 -8.15
CA ARG A 16 11.76 21.69 -7.96
C ARG A 16 11.93 22.93 -7.09
N GLY A 17 13.17 23.34 -6.77
CA GLY A 17 13.43 24.52 -5.94
C GLY A 17 12.82 24.41 -4.55
N GLY A 18 12.75 23.20 -3.98
CA GLY A 18 12.20 22.95 -2.64
C GLY A 18 10.68 22.89 -2.55
N GLN A 19 9.95 23.11 -3.65
CA GLN A 19 8.48 23.04 -3.66
C GLN A 19 7.97 21.62 -3.35
N GLY A 20 6.67 21.49 -3.09
CA GLY A 20 5.98 20.19 -3.01
C GLY A 20 5.67 19.58 -4.38
N ASN A 21 5.20 18.33 -4.41
CA ASN A 21 4.67 17.70 -5.62
C ASN A 21 3.15 17.52 -5.42
N THR A 22 2.32 17.83 -6.41
CA THR A 22 0.85 17.74 -6.28
C THR A 22 0.30 16.39 -6.77
N TYR A 23 1.07 15.66 -7.58
CA TYR A 23 0.63 14.42 -8.24
C TYR A 23 1.55 13.25 -7.86
N TYR A 24 1.71 13.04 -6.56
CA TYR A 24 2.36 11.85 -6.02
C TYR A 24 1.37 11.05 -5.18
N TYR A 25 1.46 9.72 -5.23
CA TYR A 25 0.62 8.81 -4.48
C TYR A 25 -0.89 9.01 -4.74
N MET A 26 -1.35 8.54 -5.90
CA MET A 26 -2.77 8.60 -6.31
C MET A 26 -3.37 7.20 -6.45
N PRO A 27 -3.41 6.37 -5.38
CA PRO A 27 -3.86 4.98 -5.46
C PRO A 27 -5.34 4.83 -5.85
N PHE A 28 -6.13 5.89 -5.67
CA PHE A 28 -7.54 5.96 -6.07
C PHE A 28 -7.77 6.98 -7.19
N SER A 29 -6.72 7.35 -7.94
CA SER A 29 -6.75 8.44 -8.95
C SER A 29 -7.13 9.80 -8.34
N THR A 30 -7.44 10.81 -9.16
CA THR A 30 -7.79 12.18 -8.75
C THR A 30 -8.82 12.81 -9.70
N GLY A 31 -9.44 13.92 -9.27
CA GLY A 31 -10.44 14.66 -10.05
C GLY A 31 -11.83 13.98 -10.12
N SER A 32 -12.65 14.41 -11.09
CA SER A 32 -14.05 13.95 -11.25
C SER A 32 -14.21 12.48 -11.65
N LYS A 33 -13.10 11.82 -12.01
CA LYS A 33 -13.03 10.40 -12.39
C LYS A 33 -12.12 9.60 -11.44
N ASN A 34 -11.96 10.07 -10.20
CA ASN A 34 -11.34 9.25 -9.17
C ASN A 34 -12.21 8.03 -8.82
N CYS A 35 -11.66 7.10 -8.04
CA CYS A 35 -12.41 5.93 -7.59
C CYS A 35 -13.56 6.37 -6.68
N ILE A 36 -14.80 6.19 -7.15
CA ILE A 36 -16.01 6.47 -6.36
C ILE A 36 -16.06 5.64 -5.06
N GLY A 37 -15.41 4.47 -5.06
CA GLY A 37 -15.30 3.57 -3.91
C GLY A 37 -14.22 3.93 -2.89
N MET A 38 -13.43 5.01 -3.09
CA MET A 38 -12.29 5.35 -2.21
C MET A 38 -12.65 5.37 -0.73
N ARG A 39 -13.75 6.04 -0.36
CA ARG A 39 -14.18 6.16 1.05
C ARG A 39 -14.59 4.83 1.64
N PHE A 40 -15.30 4.02 0.84
CA PHE A 40 -15.74 2.69 1.26
C PHE A 40 -14.54 1.75 1.44
N ALA A 41 -13.66 1.69 0.45
CA ALA A 41 -12.46 0.85 0.49
C ALA A 41 -11.57 1.18 1.69
N MET A 42 -11.36 2.48 2.00
CA MET A 42 -10.58 2.87 3.17
C MET A 42 -11.24 2.44 4.49
N ALA A 43 -12.54 2.63 4.62
CA ALA A 43 -13.27 2.22 5.83
C ALA A 43 -13.24 0.70 6.01
N GLU A 44 -13.48 -0.06 4.95
CA GLU A 44 -13.44 -1.52 4.96
C GLU A 44 -12.03 -2.03 5.32
N LEU A 45 -10.99 -1.51 4.67
CA LEU A 45 -9.60 -1.90 4.95
C LEU A 45 -9.22 -1.62 6.41
N GLN A 46 -9.60 -0.46 6.94
CA GLN A 46 -9.34 -0.12 8.35
C GLN A 46 -10.02 -1.11 9.30
N VAL A 47 -11.30 -1.43 9.06
CA VAL A 47 -12.06 -2.37 9.90
C VAL A 47 -11.46 -3.78 9.82
N VAL A 48 -11.15 -4.27 8.62
CA VAL A 48 -10.56 -5.60 8.41
C VAL A 48 -9.21 -5.69 9.11
N VAL A 49 -8.31 -4.73 8.87
CA VAL A 49 -6.98 -4.73 9.48
C VAL A 49 -7.09 -4.66 10.99
N ALA A 50 -7.86 -3.72 11.55
CA ALA A 50 -8.03 -3.58 12.99
C ALA A 50 -8.61 -4.84 13.65
N SER A 51 -9.60 -5.48 13.01
CA SER A 51 -10.22 -6.70 13.54
C SER A 51 -9.27 -7.89 13.53
N LEU A 52 -8.45 -8.02 12.48
CA LEU A 52 -7.51 -9.11 12.34
C LEU A 52 -6.33 -8.98 13.31
N VAL A 53 -5.67 -7.82 13.35
CA VAL A 53 -4.46 -7.61 14.16
C VAL A 53 -4.75 -7.53 15.66
N ALA A 54 -6.00 -7.22 16.06
CA ALA A 54 -6.39 -7.21 17.47
C ALA A 54 -6.48 -8.62 18.10
N ARG A 55 -6.59 -9.66 17.28
CA ARG A 55 -6.84 -11.04 17.75
C ARG A 55 -5.85 -12.06 17.22
N HIS A 56 -5.07 -11.70 16.20
CA HIS A 56 -4.20 -12.62 15.51
C HIS A 56 -2.82 -12.03 15.25
N SER A 57 -1.83 -12.90 15.28
CA SER A 57 -0.48 -12.64 14.80
C SER A 57 -0.25 -13.47 13.53
N PHE A 58 0.45 -12.87 12.58
CA PHE A 58 0.69 -13.43 11.25
C PHE A 58 2.19 -13.63 11.07
N ARG A 59 2.59 -14.81 10.60
CA ARG A 59 3.98 -15.09 10.21
C ARG A 59 4.02 -15.60 8.77
N LEU A 60 4.94 -15.09 7.96
CA LEU A 60 5.16 -15.61 6.62
C LEU A 60 5.69 -17.04 6.70
N SER A 61 5.18 -17.91 5.83
CA SER A 61 5.74 -19.25 5.66
C SER A 61 7.09 -19.16 4.92
N PRO A 62 8.00 -20.15 5.06
CA PRO A 62 9.30 -20.14 4.39
C PRO A 62 9.23 -20.09 2.86
N ASP A 63 8.12 -20.55 2.28
CA ASP A 63 7.82 -20.57 0.86
C ASP A 63 7.07 -19.31 0.36
N ALA A 64 6.81 -18.34 1.24
CA ALA A 64 6.11 -17.11 0.85
C ALA A 64 6.94 -16.28 -0.14
N ASN A 65 6.27 -15.77 -1.18
CA ASN A 65 6.81 -14.83 -2.14
C ASN A 65 5.95 -13.56 -2.17
N VAL A 66 6.46 -12.49 -1.55
CA VAL A 66 5.80 -11.18 -1.45
C VAL A 66 6.09 -10.25 -2.62
N GLU A 67 6.86 -10.69 -3.61
CA GLU A 67 7.11 -9.87 -4.79
C GLU A 67 5.77 -9.58 -5.51
N PRO A 68 5.57 -8.34 -5.98
CA PRO A 68 4.37 -7.98 -6.70
C PRO A 68 4.29 -8.70 -8.04
N THR A 69 3.08 -9.13 -8.40
CA THR A 69 2.73 -9.63 -9.73
C THR A 69 1.41 -9.02 -10.19
N PHE A 70 1.30 -8.77 -11.49
CA PHE A 70 0.07 -8.30 -12.10
C PHE A 70 -0.83 -9.47 -12.45
N VAL A 71 -2.10 -9.38 -12.04
CA VAL A 71 -3.16 -10.29 -12.45
C VAL A 71 -4.31 -9.44 -13.00
N GLY A 72 -4.40 -9.43 -14.33
CA GLY A 72 -5.27 -8.49 -15.05
C GLY A 72 -4.88 -7.06 -14.75
N VAL A 73 -5.82 -6.29 -14.19
CA VAL A 73 -5.66 -4.86 -13.87
C VAL A 73 -5.25 -4.59 -12.42
N THR A 74 -5.01 -5.64 -11.63
CA THR A 74 -4.66 -5.52 -10.21
C THR A 74 -3.28 -6.09 -9.92
N MET A 75 -2.65 -5.61 -8.85
CA MET A 75 -1.36 -6.10 -8.36
C MET A 75 -1.57 -6.86 -7.06
N ARG A 76 -0.93 -8.02 -6.92
CA ARG A 76 -0.95 -8.84 -5.70
C ARG A 76 0.40 -9.52 -5.49
N PRO A 77 0.70 -10.04 -4.29
CA PRO A 77 1.86 -10.91 -4.09
C PRO A 77 1.81 -12.16 -4.98
N LYS A 78 2.97 -12.67 -5.40
CA LYS A 78 3.07 -13.93 -6.16
C LYS A 78 2.56 -15.14 -5.36
N HIS A 79 2.91 -15.24 -4.08
CA HIS A 79 2.54 -16.36 -3.22
C HIS A 79 2.52 -15.97 -1.73
N LEU A 80 1.42 -15.40 -1.24
CA LEU A 80 1.32 -14.93 0.15
C LEU A 80 0.89 -16.06 1.11
N ASN A 81 1.79 -17.03 1.34
CA ASN A 81 1.57 -18.06 2.36
C ASN A 81 1.95 -17.55 3.75
N MET A 82 1.08 -17.83 4.73
CA MET A 82 1.26 -17.40 6.11
C MET A 82 0.60 -18.35 7.11
N THR A 83 1.15 -18.40 8.32
CA THR A 83 0.51 -19.00 9.49
C THR A 83 -0.15 -17.91 10.33
N VAL A 84 -1.31 -18.24 10.90
CA VAL A 84 -2.10 -17.34 11.74
C VAL A 84 -2.18 -17.95 13.13
N HIS A 85 -1.87 -17.16 14.15
CA HIS A 85 -1.95 -17.56 15.55
C HIS A 85 -2.82 -16.58 16.31
N LEU A 86 -3.55 -17.04 17.32
CA LEU A 86 -4.26 -16.13 18.22
C LEU A 86 -3.25 -15.32 19.06
N VAL A 87 -3.63 -14.10 19.39
CA VAL A 87 -2.91 -13.25 20.34
C VAL A 87 -3.72 -13.29 21.63
N ASP A 88 -3.06 -13.69 22.72
CA ASP A 88 -3.62 -13.70 24.07
C ASP A 88 -3.77 -12.28 24.63
#